data_AF-A0A1M5VWM5-F1
#
_entry.id   AF-A0A1M5VWM5-F1
#
_cell.length_a   1.000
_cell.length_b   1.000
_cell.length_c   1.000
_cell.angle_alpha   90.00
_cell.angle_beta   90.00
_cell.angle_gamma   90.00
#
_symmetry.space_group_name_H-M   'P 1'
#
loop_
_entity.id
_entity.type
_entity.pdbx_description
1 polymer ?
#
loop_
_entity_poly.entity_id
_entity_poly.type
_entity_poly.pdbx_seq_one_letter_code
_entity_poly.pdbx_strand_id
1 'polypeptide(L)'
;MKPERKIKIAESFSNKYAETELDIDLSQKEFEFLDRGIFAGNMDEKWNIFIHNDSLFFARSWTDNCIYKADLETKRRGIKLNKLKVTRNTDEYKGTDLKSDTDLFKKLLQMYLDREDLYIDERVNLPLIKSTIEKYSAQNELRKSIGSQSIELNLRIYNSLIESSSDYVTVIGLEELTNNTKKYDSKYELLSLHISNKENPKDSTTFFFNQEGTELLGQITIDKKASR
;
A
#
# COMPACT_ATOMS: atom_id res chain seq x y z
N MET A 1 -22.68 2.80 -0.61
CA MET A 1 -22.96 2.90 -2.07
C MET A 1 -24.32 2.27 -2.37
N LYS A 2 -25.14 2.86 -3.26
CA LYS A 2 -26.46 2.27 -3.62
C LYS A 2 -26.28 0.93 -4.37
N PRO A 3 -27.14 -0.08 -4.17
CA PRO A 3 -27.05 -1.38 -4.84
C PRO A 3 -26.98 -1.29 -6.38
N GLU A 4 -27.80 -0.43 -6.98
CA GLU A 4 -27.83 -0.19 -8.44
C GLU A 4 -26.45 0.24 -8.99
N ARG A 5 -25.72 1.06 -8.24
CA ARG A 5 -24.37 1.49 -8.62
C ARG A 5 -23.37 0.34 -8.56
N LYS A 6 -23.46 -0.57 -7.56
CA LYS A 6 -22.63 -1.79 -7.51
C LYS A 6 -22.82 -2.64 -8.76
N ILE A 7 -24.08 -2.92 -9.11
CA ILE A 7 -24.44 -3.74 -10.26
C ILE A 7 -23.89 -3.13 -11.54
N LYS A 8 -24.15 -1.83 -11.76
CA LYS A 8 -23.66 -1.11 -12.94
C LYS A 8 -22.14 -1.18 -13.10
N ILE A 9 -21.39 -1.02 -12.02
CA ILE A 9 -19.92 -1.10 -12.04
C ILE A 9 -19.48 -2.53 -12.38
N ALA A 10 -20.07 -3.54 -11.73
CA ALA A 10 -19.72 -4.94 -11.97
C ALA A 10 -20.00 -5.37 -13.42
N GLU A 11 -21.14 -4.94 -13.97
CA GLU A 11 -21.54 -5.19 -15.36
C GLU A 11 -20.70 -4.42 -16.38
N SER A 12 -20.10 -3.30 -15.98
CA SER A 12 -19.20 -2.51 -16.84
C SER A 12 -17.78 -3.07 -16.95
N PHE A 13 -17.43 -4.14 -16.22
CA PHE A 13 -16.09 -4.70 -16.30
C PHE A 13 -15.74 -5.08 -17.73
N SER A 14 -14.58 -4.63 -18.21
CA SER A 14 -14.21 -4.76 -19.62
C SER A 14 -14.07 -6.22 -20.06
N ASN A 15 -14.52 -6.51 -21.29
CA ASN A 15 -14.23 -7.78 -21.97
C ASN A 15 -12.79 -7.85 -22.50
N LYS A 16 -12.04 -6.74 -22.47
CA LYS A 16 -10.60 -6.72 -22.76
C LYS A 16 -9.85 -6.78 -21.44
N TYR A 17 -9.34 -7.95 -21.09
CA TYR A 17 -8.62 -8.14 -19.83
C TYR A 17 -7.45 -9.12 -20.00
N ALA A 18 -6.51 -9.06 -19.07
CA ALA A 18 -5.52 -10.10 -18.83
C ALA A 18 -5.89 -10.83 -17.54
N GLU A 19 -5.51 -12.11 -17.43
CA GLU A 19 -5.83 -12.92 -16.24
C GLU A 19 -4.65 -13.71 -15.70
N THR A 20 -4.66 -13.95 -14.40
CA THR A 20 -3.72 -14.84 -13.71
C THR A 20 -4.46 -15.65 -12.65
N GLU A 21 -3.95 -16.83 -12.34
CA GLU A 21 -4.40 -17.61 -11.20
C GLU A 21 -4.04 -16.90 -9.89
N LEU A 22 -4.89 -17.08 -8.88
CA LEU A 22 -4.70 -16.66 -7.51
C LEU A 22 -4.84 -17.86 -6.56
N ASP A 23 -4.18 -17.75 -5.42
CA ASP A 23 -4.32 -18.70 -4.33
C ASP A 23 -4.42 -17.94 -3.01
N ILE A 24 -5.59 -17.35 -2.76
CA ILE A 24 -5.82 -16.53 -1.55
C ILE A 24 -7.07 -17.05 -0.85
N ASP A 25 -6.88 -17.68 0.30
CA ASP A 25 -7.97 -18.03 1.21
C ASP A 25 -8.39 -16.81 2.03
N LEU A 26 -9.70 -16.62 2.11
CA LEU A 26 -10.36 -15.64 2.96
C LEU A 26 -10.98 -16.35 4.16
N SER A 27 -10.67 -15.85 5.35
CA SER A 27 -11.42 -16.17 6.56
C SER A 27 -12.85 -15.64 6.41
N GLN A 28 -13.77 -16.22 7.18
CA GLN A 28 -15.16 -15.79 7.19
C GLN A 28 -15.30 -14.29 7.54
N LYS A 29 -14.51 -13.79 8.48
CA LYS A 29 -14.52 -12.37 8.88
C LYS A 29 -14.09 -11.45 7.74
N GLU A 30 -13.04 -11.84 7.00
CA GLU A 30 -12.56 -11.06 5.85
C GLU A 30 -13.59 -11.06 4.73
N PHE A 31 -14.22 -12.20 4.45
CA PHE A 31 -15.31 -12.28 3.47
C PHE A 31 -16.49 -11.38 3.87
N GLU A 32 -16.99 -11.50 5.10
CA GLU A 32 -18.10 -10.66 5.61
C GLU A 32 -17.74 -9.17 5.57
N PHE A 33 -16.47 -8.82 5.81
CA PHE A 33 -15.97 -7.45 5.67
C PHE A 33 -16.02 -6.96 4.22
N LEU A 34 -15.54 -7.77 3.27
CA LEU A 34 -15.57 -7.44 1.84
C LEU A 34 -16.99 -7.45 1.24
N ASP A 35 -17.89 -8.29 1.76
CA ASP A 35 -19.28 -8.40 1.32
C ASP A 35 -20.10 -7.16 1.67
N ARG A 36 -19.90 -6.63 2.90
CA ARG A 36 -20.41 -5.30 3.28
C ARG A 36 -19.91 -4.22 2.31
N GLY A 37 -18.68 -4.39 1.84
CA GLY A 37 -18.03 -3.54 0.87
C GLY A 37 -17.36 -2.32 1.51
N ILE A 38 -16.30 -1.87 0.87
CA ILE A 38 -15.46 -0.74 1.27
C ILE A 38 -15.70 0.35 0.23
N PHE A 39 -16.19 1.49 0.67
CA PHE A 39 -16.53 2.60 -0.23
C PHE A 39 -15.82 3.85 0.22
N ALA A 40 -15.15 4.48 -0.72
CA ALA A 40 -14.45 5.72 -0.48
C ALA A 40 -15.40 6.84 -0.04
N GLY A 41 -15.10 7.47 1.09
CA GLY A 41 -15.72 8.69 1.57
C GLY A 41 -15.03 9.97 1.08
N ASN A 42 -13.79 9.88 0.60
CA ASN A 42 -13.02 11.03 0.07
C ASN A 42 -12.03 10.61 -1.05
N MET A 43 -11.28 11.57 -1.59
CA MET A 43 -10.34 11.35 -2.70
C MET A 43 -9.08 10.56 -2.33
N ASP A 44 -8.71 10.52 -1.05
CA ASP A 44 -7.56 9.73 -0.58
C ASP A 44 -7.92 8.23 -0.58
N GLU A 45 -9.19 7.92 -0.40
CA GLU A 45 -9.76 6.59 -0.54
C GLU A 45 -10.00 6.29 -2.02
N LYS A 46 -9.00 5.69 -2.66
CA LYS A 46 -8.98 5.57 -4.12
C LYS A 46 -9.84 4.45 -4.72
N TRP A 47 -10.41 3.59 -3.88
CA TRP A 47 -11.00 2.32 -4.29
C TRP A 47 -12.36 2.08 -3.66
N ASN A 48 -13.32 1.67 -4.49
CA ASN A 48 -14.53 1.00 -4.07
C ASN A 48 -14.31 -0.50 -4.25
N ILE A 49 -14.44 -1.27 -3.16
CA ILE A 49 -14.25 -2.71 -3.13
C ILE A 49 -15.55 -3.36 -2.69
N PHE A 50 -16.05 -4.30 -3.46
CA PHE A 50 -17.32 -4.95 -3.14
C PHE A 50 -17.46 -6.29 -3.82
N ILE A 51 -18.27 -7.15 -3.23
CA ILE A 51 -18.68 -8.42 -3.82
C ILE A 51 -19.98 -8.21 -4.58
N HIS A 52 -20.08 -8.84 -5.75
CA HIS A 52 -21.32 -8.98 -6.50
C HIS A 52 -21.34 -10.34 -7.21
N ASN A 53 -22.38 -11.14 -6.93
CA ASN A 53 -22.42 -12.56 -7.28
C ASN A 53 -21.16 -13.28 -6.75
N ASP A 54 -20.50 -14.09 -7.56
CA ASP A 54 -19.30 -14.86 -7.19
C ASP A 54 -18.00 -14.12 -7.56
N SER A 55 -17.96 -12.79 -7.42
CA SER A 55 -16.74 -12.03 -7.72
C SER A 55 -16.56 -10.81 -6.82
N LEU A 56 -15.29 -10.55 -6.49
CA LEU A 56 -14.80 -9.36 -5.81
C LEU A 56 -14.32 -8.34 -6.84
N PHE A 57 -14.79 -7.09 -6.74
CA PHE A 57 -14.48 -6.02 -7.68
C PHE A 57 -13.74 -4.88 -7.00
N PHE A 58 -12.77 -4.30 -7.71
CA PHE A 58 -12.09 -3.07 -7.30
C PHE A 58 -12.28 -2.02 -8.40
N ALA A 59 -13.01 -0.96 -8.07
CA ALA A 59 -13.25 0.15 -8.97
C ALA A 59 -12.66 1.44 -8.42
N ARG A 60 -12.24 2.36 -9.31
CA ARG A 60 -11.80 3.69 -8.90
C ARG A 60 -12.97 4.49 -8.35
N SER A 61 -12.79 5.09 -7.18
CA SER A 61 -13.89 5.77 -6.47
C SER A 61 -14.45 7.00 -7.21
N TRP A 62 -13.64 7.62 -8.07
CA TRP A 62 -13.98 8.86 -8.77
C TRP A 62 -14.43 8.70 -10.23
N THR A 63 -14.13 7.57 -10.90
CA THR A 63 -14.60 7.30 -12.27
C THR A 63 -15.53 6.10 -12.37
N ASP A 64 -15.64 5.28 -11.32
CA ASP A 64 -16.32 3.99 -11.36
C ASP A 64 -15.69 2.96 -12.33
N ASN A 65 -14.53 3.26 -12.93
CA ASN A 65 -13.81 2.32 -13.78
C ASN A 65 -13.40 1.09 -12.96
N CYS A 66 -13.89 -0.09 -13.36
CA CYS A 66 -13.59 -1.34 -12.69
C CYS A 66 -12.26 -1.92 -13.20
N ILE A 67 -11.24 -1.90 -12.35
CA ILE A 67 -9.87 -2.26 -12.74
C ILE A 67 -9.62 -3.75 -12.52
N TYR A 68 -10.06 -4.28 -11.38
CA TYR A 68 -9.85 -5.67 -11.00
C TYR A 68 -11.17 -6.38 -10.76
N LYS A 69 -11.23 -7.64 -11.21
CA LYS A 69 -12.27 -8.61 -10.88
C LYS A 69 -11.58 -9.89 -10.43
N ALA A 70 -11.83 -10.34 -9.20
CA ALA A 70 -11.34 -11.61 -8.70
C ALA A 70 -12.50 -12.58 -8.50
N ASP A 71 -12.41 -13.76 -9.09
CA ASP A 71 -13.45 -14.78 -8.98
C ASP A 71 -13.39 -15.45 -7.59
N LEU A 72 -14.56 -15.63 -6.97
CA LEU A 72 -14.73 -16.26 -5.65
C LEU A 72 -15.16 -17.71 -5.83
N GLU A 73 -14.56 -18.62 -5.08
CA GLU A 73 -14.94 -20.02 -5.00
C GLU A 73 -15.30 -20.38 -3.56
N THR A 74 -16.56 -20.74 -3.32
CA THR A 74 -17.01 -21.24 -2.03
C THR A 74 -16.66 -22.72 -1.90
N LYS A 75 -15.77 -23.05 -0.96
CA LYS A 75 -15.40 -24.42 -0.61
C LYS A 75 -16.03 -24.82 0.72
N ARG A 76 -16.07 -26.13 1.00
CA ARG A 76 -16.56 -26.66 2.29
C ARG A 76 -15.91 -26.04 3.54
N ARG A 77 -14.70 -25.49 3.42
CA ARG A 77 -13.89 -24.96 4.54
C ARG A 77 -13.62 -23.46 4.48
N GLY A 78 -14.22 -22.73 3.54
CA GLY A 78 -13.96 -21.30 3.40
C GLY A 78 -14.18 -20.79 2.00
N ILE A 79 -13.75 -19.55 1.77
CA ILE A 79 -13.95 -18.83 0.51
C ILE A 79 -12.59 -18.48 -0.04
N LYS A 80 -12.37 -18.74 -1.32
CA LYS A 80 -11.07 -18.54 -1.97
C LYS A 80 -11.20 -17.59 -3.15
N LEU A 81 -10.22 -16.72 -3.33
CA LEU A 81 -9.99 -16.01 -4.58
C LEU A 81 -9.07 -16.88 -5.44
N ASN A 82 -9.56 -17.34 -6.59
CA ASN A 82 -8.84 -18.32 -7.43
C ASN A 82 -8.34 -17.75 -8.76
N LYS A 83 -8.92 -16.64 -9.24
CA LYS A 83 -8.53 -16.02 -10.51
C LYS A 83 -8.66 -14.51 -10.42
N LEU A 84 -7.65 -13.79 -10.89
CA LEU A 84 -7.67 -12.35 -11.05
C LEU A 84 -7.77 -11.98 -12.53
N LYS A 85 -8.71 -11.10 -12.85
CA LYS A 85 -8.83 -10.44 -14.15
C LYS A 85 -8.54 -8.95 -13.97
N VAL A 86 -7.68 -8.42 -14.82
CA VAL A 86 -7.29 -7.01 -14.84
C VAL A 86 -7.68 -6.40 -16.16
N THR A 87 -8.44 -5.30 -16.14
CA THR A 87 -8.84 -4.60 -17.37
C THR A 87 -7.61 -4.19 -18.19
N ARG A 88 -7.73 -4.32 -19.50
CA ARG A 88 -6.81 -3.84 -20.53
C ARG A 88 -7.48 -2.81 -21.43
N ASN A 89 -8.64 -2.30 -21.01
CA ASN A 89 -9.20 -1.11 -21.62
C ASN A 89 -8.33 0.10 -21.26
N THR A 90 -7.55 0.59 -22.22
CA THR A 90 -6.64 1.72 -22.03
C THR A 90 -7.34 3.02 -21.68
N ASP A 91 -8.64 3.14 -21.95
CA ASP A 91 -9.43 4.33 -21.56
C ASP A 91 -9.77 4.30 -20.06
N GLU A 92 -9.81 3.10 -19.46
CA GLU A 92 -10.10 2.87 -18.05
C GLU A 92 -8.83 2.76 -17.20
N TYR A 93 -7.81 2.07 -17.74
CA TYR A 93 -6.59 1.71 -17.03
C TYR A 93 -5.37 1.66 -17.97
N LYS A 94 -4.30 2.38 -17.61
CA LYS A 94 -3.07 2.44 -18.42
C LYS A 94 -2.06 1.34 -18.10
N GLY A 95 -2.29 0.51 -17.08
CA GLY A 95 -1.38 -0.57 -16.71
C GLY A 95 -1.33 -1.65 -17.78
N THR A 96 -0.12 -2.08 -18.13
CA THR A 96 0.14 -3.05 -19.21
C THR A 96 0.79 -4.34 -18.71
N ASP A 97 1.42 -4.32 -17.53
CA ASP A 97 2.13 -5.46 -16.94
C ASP A 97 1.23 -6.17 -15.92
N LEU A 98 0.84 -7.40 -16.26
CA LEU A 98 0.00 -8.24 -15.41
C LEU A 98 0.65 -8.60 -14.06
N LYS A 99 1.97 -8.79 -14.00
CA LYS A 99 2.65 -9.10 -12.74
C LYS A 99 2.59 -7.90 -11.81
N SER A 100 2.97 -6.73 -12.32
CA SER A 100 2.92 -5.48 -11.57
C SER A 100 1.49 -5.16 -11.09
N ASP A 101 0.49 -5.41 -11.93
CA ASP A 101 -0.93 -5.26 -11.58
C ASP A 101 -1.39 -6.24 -10.49
N THR A 102 -0.93 -7.48 -10.56
CA THR A 102 -1.24 -8.52 -9.57
C THR A 102 -0.61 -8.19 -8.23
N ASP A 103 0.62 -7.69 -8.23
CA ASP A 103 1.31 -7.24 -7.02
C ASP A 103 0.57 -6.04 -6.40
N LEU A 104 0.10 -5.08 -7.21
CA LEU A 104 -0.70 -3.98 -6.72
C LEU A 104 -2.05 -4.45 -6.14
N PHE A 105 -2.75 -5.36 -6.81
CA PHE A 105 -3.98 -5.96 -6.28
C PHE A 105 -3.74 -6.60 -4.90
N LYS A 106 -2.68 -7.41 -4.78
CA LYS A 106 -2.31 -8.07 -3.52
C LYS A 106 -1.94 -7.07 -2.43
N LYS A 107 -1.18 -6.02 -2.75
CA LYS A 107 -0.86 -4.92 -1.82
C LYS A 107 -2.12 -4.23 -1.28
N LEU A 108 -3.07 -3.93 -2.17
CA LEU A 108 -4.33 -3.29 -1.78
C LEU A 108 -5.17 -4.21 -0.91
N LEU A 109 -5.36 -5.46 -1.32
CA LEU A 109 -6.11 -6.45 -0.54
C LEU A 109 -5.48 -6.65 0.84
N GLN A 110 -4.15 -6.75 0.91
CA GLN A 110 -3.39 -6.85 2.15
C GLN A 110 -3.65 -5.67 3.09
N MET A 111 -3.59 -4.45 2.55
CA MET A 111 -3.85 -3.23 3.31
C MET A 111 -5.28 -3.18 3.86
N TYR A 112 -6.29 -3.53 3.05
CA TYR A 112 -7.68 -3.48 3.49
C TYR A 112 -8.06 -4.60 4.46
N LEU A 113 -7.40 -5.75 4.38
CA LEU A 113 -7.61 -6.88 5.30
C LEU A 113 -6.67 -6.88 6.52
N ASP A 114 -5.76 -5.92 6.61
CA ASP A 114 -4.69 -5.85 7.63
C ASP A 114 -3.84 -7.13 7.72
N ARG A 115 -3.55 -7.74 6.56
CA ARG A 115 -2.69 -8.92 6.40
C ARG A 115 -1.23 -8.52 6.16
N GLU A 116 -0.33 -9.51 6.14
CA GLU A 116 1.09 -9.31 5.83
C GLU A 116 1.69 -10.36 4.87
N ASP A 117 0.89 -11.33 4.43
CA ASP A 117 1.34 -12.53 3.72
C ASP A 117 0.93 -12.57 2.23
N LEU A 118 0.11 -11.62 1.76
CA LEU A 118 -0.37 -11.63 0.38
C LEU A 118 0.67 -11.07 -0.60
N TYR A 119 1.38 -10.03 -0.18
CA TYR A 119 2.47 -9.42 -0.93
C TYR A 119 3.65 -9.16 0.00
N ILE A 120 4.81 -9.68 -0.39
CA ILE A 120 6.08 -9.47 0.27
C ILE A 120 6.98 -8.72 -0.71
N ASP A 121 7.45 -7.54 -0.30
CA ASP A 121 8.47 -6.84 -1.05
C ASP A 121 9.83 -7.49 -0.77
N GLU A 122 10.48 -8.08 -1.76
CA GLU A 122 11.76 -8.78 -1.56
C GLU A 122 12.85 -7.91 -0.91
N ARG A 123 12.74 -6.58 -1.03
CA ARG A 123 13.67 -5.64 -0.40
C ARG A 123 13.61 -5.68 1.13
N VAL A 124 12.56 -6.26 1.73
CA VAL A 124 12.50 -6.51 3.19
C VAL A 124 13.58 -7.47 3.66
N ASN A 125 14.12 -8.29 2.75
CA ASN A 125 15.14 -9.28 3.04
C ASN A 125 16.57 -8.73 2.93
N LEU A 126 16.75 -7.45 2.53
CA LEU A 126 18.06 -6.82 2.49
C LEU A 126 18.66 -6.68 3.90
N PRO A 127 20.00 -6.73 4.07
CA PRO A 127 20.63 -7.00 5.36
C PRO A 127 20.25 -6.04 6.50
N LEU A 128 20.42 -4.73 6.29
CA LEU A 128 20.07 -3.74 7.31
C LEU A 128 18.57 -3.52 7.43
N ILE A 129 17.81 -3.70 6.36
CA ILE A 129 16.34 -3.58 6.39
C ILE A 129 15.76 -4.69 7.26
N LYS A 130 16.16 -5.93 7.02
CA LYS A 130 15.72 -7.10 7.79
C LYS A 130 16.05 -6.95 9.27
N SER A 131 17.30 -6.64 9.60
CA SER A 131 17.71 -6.45 11.00
C SER A 131 17.01 -5.27 11.67
N THR A 132 16.69 -4.20 10.92
CA THR A 132 15.86 -3.09 11.43
C THR A 132 14.44 -3.58 11.76
N ILE A 133 13.80 -4.32 10.86
CA ILE A 133 12.45 -4.87 11.09
C ILE A 133 12.45 -5.78 12.33
N GLU A 134 13.41 -6.70 12.45
CA GLU A 134 13.54 -7.63 13.57
C GLU A 134 13.72 -6.91 14.92
N LYS A 135 14.51 -5.83 14.93
CA LYS A 135 14.71 -5.00 16.12
C LYS A 135 13.42 -4.33 16.60
N TYR A 136 12.60 -3.84 15.67
CA TYR A 136 11.34 -3.15 16.00
C TYR A 136 10.21 -4.14 16.31
N SER A 137 10.17 -5.31 15.66
CA SER A 137 9.11 -6.30 15.84
C SER A 137 9.19 -7.03 17.18
N ALA A 138 10.37 -7.05 17.82
CA ALA A 138 10.56 -7.58 19.16
C ALA A 138 9.70 -6.88 20.22
N GLN A 139 9.14 -5.71 19.91
CA GLN A 139 8.42 -4.87 20.87
C GLN A 139 6.92 -4.78 20.57
N ASN A 140 6.48 -4.88 19.31
CA ASN A 140 5.10 -4.63 18.90
C ASN A 140 4.73 -5.34 17.58
N GLU A 141 3.43 -5.55 17.34
CA GLU A 141 2.95 -5.84 15.99
C GLU A 141 3.09 -4.59 15.09
N LEU A 142 3.69 -4.77 13.92
CA LEU A 142 4.11 -3.66 13.06
C LEU A 142 3.30 -3.61 11.77
N ARG A 143 3.00 -2.39 11.30
CA ARG A 143 2.77 -2.13 9.88
C ARG A 143 4.07 -1.66 9.27
N LYS A 144 4.44 -2.26 8.14
CA LYS A 144 5.67 -1.97 7.43
C LYS A 144 5.40 -1.78 5.94
N SER A 145 6.09 -0.82 5.33
CA SER A 145 6.09 -0.63 3.88
C SER A 145 7.48 -0.20 3.39
N ILE A 146 7.82 -0.63 2.18
CA ILE A 146 9.07 -0.25 1.53
C ILE A 146 8.78 0.57 0.27
N GLY A 147 9.41 1.74 0.20
CA GLY A 147 9.41 2.64 -0.95
C GLY A 147 10.80 2.78 -1.58
N SER A 148 10.84 3.45 -2.73
CA SER A 148 12.06 3.98 -3.35
C SER A 148 11.77 5.38 -3.85
N GLN A 149 12.67 6.32 -3.58
CA GLN A 149 12.53 7.69 -4.07
C GLN A 149 13.88 8.40 -4.11
N SER A 150 14.06 9.36 -5.02
CA SER A 150 15.30 10.16 -5.10
C SER A 150 15.59 10.93 -3.81
N ILE A 151 16.88 11.15 -3.52
CA ILE A 151 17.32 12.00 -2.41
C ILE A 151 16.65 13.37 -2.50
N GLU A 152 16.70 14.00 -3.68
CA GLU A 152 16.12 15.32 -3.92
C GLU A 152 14.64 15.39 -3.51
N LEU A 153 13.83 14.42 -3.97
CA LEU A 153 12.40 14.44 -3.69
C LEU A 153 12.10 14.08 -2.23
N ASN A 154 12.83 13.15 -1.61
CA ASN A 154 12.69 12.88 -0.18
C ASN A 154 12.95 14.16 0.65
N LEU A 155 14.08 14.83 0.43
CA LEU A 155 14.43 16.05 1.17
C LEU A 155 13.41 17.16 0.91
N ARG A 156 12.94 17.32 -0.32
CA ARG A 156 11.91 18.30 -0.67
C ARG A 156 10.61 18.05 0.09
N ILE A 157 10.14 16.81 0.18
CA ILE A 157 8.91 16.45 0.92
C ILE A 157 9.00 16.92 2.37
N TYR A 158 10.10 16.61 3.06
CA TYR A 158 10.25 16.97 4.48
C TYR A 158 10.48 18.47 4.68
N ASN A 159 11.24 19.13 3.81
CA ASN A 159 11.40 20.59 3.88
C ASN A 159 10.06 21.30 3.67
N SER A 160 9.27 20.90 2.67
CA SER A 160 7.93 21.45 2.45
C SER A 160 6.95 21.16 3.61
N LEU A 161 7.08 20.01 4.28
CA LEU A 161 6.31 19.72 5.49
C LEU A 161 6.66 20.69 6.62
N ILE A 162 7.96 20.97 6.84
CA ILE A 162 8.41 21.93 7.85
C ILE A 162 7.90 23.34 7.50
N GLU A 163 8.06 23.78 6.26
CA GLU A 163 7.61 25.10 5.81
C GLU A 163 6.10 25.31 6.00
N SER A 164 5.29 24.30 5.70
CA SER A 164 3.84 24.39 5.76
C SER A 164 3.24 24.14 7.15
N SER A 165 3.95 23.39 8.01
CA SER A 165 3.36 22.81 9.22
C SER A 165 4.24 22.92 10.47
N SER A 166 5.32 23.72 10.46
CA SER A 166 6.26 23.86 11.60
C SER A 166 5.61 24.25 12.92
N ASP A 167 4.45 24.90 12.91
CA ASP A 167 3.69 25.22 14.13
C ASP A 167 3.07 23.96 14.78
N TYR A 168 2.82 22.91 14.01
CA TYR A 168 2.08 21.72 14.42
C TYR A 168 2.95 20.46 14.48
N VAL A 169 4.07 20.42 13.76
CA VAL A 169 4.93 19.23 13.69
C VAL A 169 6.39 19.57 13.91
N THR A 170 7.12 18.59 14.44
CA THR A 170 8.58 18.59 14.50
C THR A 170 9.07 17.39 13.68
N VAL A 171 9.95 17.65 12.71
CA VAL A 171 10.61 16.59 11.93
C VAL A 171 12.00 16.37 12.52
N ILE A 172 12.25 15.17 13.04
CA ILE A 172 13.50 14.81 13.70
C ILE A 172 14.34 13.94 12.75
N GLY A 173 15.65 14.18 12.69
CA GLY A 173 16.61 13.38 11.90
C GLY A 173 16.83 13.83 10.45
N LEU A 174 16.14 14.89 9.98
CA LEU A 174 16.32 15.41 8.62
C LEU A 174 17.75 15.94 8.36
N GLU A 175 18.38 16.58 9.35
CA GLU A 175 19.76 17.07 9.22
C GLU A 175 20.75 15.93 9.01
N GLU A 176 20.62 14.85 9.80
CA GLU A 176 21.43 13.64 9.66
C GLU A 176 21.27 13.03 8.26
N LEU A 177 20.02 12.83 7.81
CA LEU A 177 19.73 12.31 6.47
C LEU A 177 20.37 13.20 5.39
N THR A 178 20.22 14.53 5.52
CA THR A 178 20.77 15.50 4.58
C THR A 178 22.29 15.42 4.51
N ASN A 179 22.97 15.29 5.65
CA ASN A 179 24.42 15.21 5.70
C ASN A 179 24.97 13.89 5.13
N ASN A 180 24.37 12.76 5.51
CA ASN A 180 24.81 11.44 5.07
C ASN A 180 24.60 11.21 3.57
N THR A 181 23.62 11.90 2.97
CA THR A 181 23.30 11.78 1.53
C THR A 181 24.13 12.67 0.60
N LYS A 182 24.91 13.63 1.12
CA LYS A 182 25.78 14.52 0.32
C LYS A 182 26.78 13.80 -0.59
N LYS A 183 27.15 12.58 -0.24
CA LYS A 183 28.10 11.75 -1.00
C LYS A 183 27.48 11.09 -2.25
N TYR A 184 26.16 11.18 -2.44
CA TYR A 184 25.45 10.61 -3.58
C TYR A 184 24.95 11.72 -4.52
N ASP A 185 24.66 11.32 -5.76
CA ASP A 185 23.93 12.17 -6.72
C ASP A 185 22.51 12.46 -6.22
N SER A 186 21.97 13.66 -6.45
CA SER A 186 20.65 14.05 -5.95
C SER A 186 19.50 13.18 -6.51
N LYS A 187 19.71 12.56 -7.67
CA LYS A 187 18.77 11.62 -8.29
C LYS A 187 18.94 10.18 -7.83
N TYR A 188 20.00 9.88 -7.06
CA TYR A 188 20.16 8.56 -6.47
C TYR A 188 18.94 8.23 -5.60
N GLU A 189 18.36 7.05 -5.80
CA GLU A 189 17.18 6.64 -5.05
C GLU A 189 17.56 5.97 -3.74
N LEU A 190 16.90 6.39 -2.67
CA LEU A 190 16.98 5.74 -1.37
C LEU A 190 15.85 4.74 -1.23
N LEU A 191 16.14 3.62 -0.58
CA LEU A 191 15.09 2.76 -0.06
C LEU A 191 14.56 3.37 1.24
N SER A 192 13.24 3.49 1.34
CA SER A 192 12.57 3.96 2.56
C SER A 192 11.77 2.84 3.19
N LEU A 193 12.07 2.50 4.44
CA LEU A 193 11.30 1.57 5.26
C LEU A 193 10.46 2.39 6.24
N HIS A 194 9.16 2.43 6.03
CA HIS A 194 8.23 3.02 6.98
C HIS A 194 7.71 1.94 7.93
N ILE A 195 7.89 2.14 9.23
CA ILE A 195 7.38 1.26 10.29
C ILE A 195 6.45 2.07 11.20
N SER A 196 5.30 1.50 11.54
CA SER A 196 4.40 2.01 12.57
C SER A 196 3.88 0.88 13.45
N ASN A 197 3.55 1.21 14.70
CA ASN A 197 2.90 0.28 15.61
C ASN A 197 1.41 0.10 15.23
N LYS A 198 0.90 -1.14 15.17
CA LYS A 198 -0.52 -1.41 14.91
C LYS A 198 -1.45 -0.80 15.97
N GLU A 199 -1.05 -0.82 17.25
CA GLU A 199 -1.83 -0.28 18.37
C GLU A 199 -1.79 1.25 18.42
N ASN A 200 -0.65 1.84 18.06
CA ASN A 200 -0.48 3.29 17.99
C ASN A 200 0.17 3.73 16.68
N PRO A 201 -0.59 3.86 15.58
CA PRO A 201 -0.04 4.22 14.27
C PRO A 201 0.60 5.60 14.21
N LYS A 202 0.39 6.46 15.22
CA LYS A 202 1.03 7.77 15.31
C LYS A 202 2.51 7.67 15.67
N ASP A 203 2.90 6.56 16.29
CA ASP A 203 4.30 6.21 16.52
C ASP A 203 4.84 5.52 15.27
N SER A 204 5.36 6.35 14.36
CA SER A 204 5.87 5.90 13.08
C SER A 204 7.25 6.45 12.81
N THR A 205 8.14 5.60 12.30
CA THR A 205 9.50 5.95 11.93
C THR A 205 9.76 5.54 10.49
N THR A 206 10.42 6.42 9.73
CA THR A 206 10.88 6.10 8.37
C THR A 206 12.41 6.00 8.38
N PHE A 207 12.94 4.84 8.02
CA PHE A 207 14.38 4.60 7.84
C PHE A 207 14.76 4.73 6.38
N PHE A 208 15.92 5.31 6.10
CA PHE A 208 16.45 5.51 4.76
C PHE A 208 17.73 4.73 4.57
N PHE A 209 17.79 3.89 3.54
CA PHE A 209 18.95 3.07 3.21
C PHE A 209 19.44 3.36 1.79
N ASN A 210 20.68 3.00 1.51
CA ASN A 210 21.14 2.84 0.13
C ASN A 210 20.36 1.71 -0.58
N GLN A 211 20.50 1.61 -1.90
CA GLN A 211 19.76 0.64 -2.72
C GLN A 211 20.07 -0.82 -2.38
N GLU A 212 21.26 -1.09 -1.86
CA GLU A 212 21.69 -2.43 -1.44
C GLU A 212 21.19 -2.80 -0.03
N GLY A 213 20.59 -1.86 0.71
CA GLY A 213 20.16 -2.07 2.09
C GLY A 213 21.31 -2.46 3.02
N THR A 214 22.52 -1.96 2.74
CA THR A 214 23.75 -2.23 3.49
C THR A 214 24.25 -1.02 4.29
N GLU A 215 23.67 0.15 4.06
CA GLU A 215 23.96 1.38 4.78
C GLU A 215 22.66 2.09 5.19
N LEU A 216 22.54 2.46 6.47
CA LEU A 216 21.48 3.34 6.98
C LEU A 216 21.96 4.79 6.87
N LEU A 217 21.23 5.59 6.10
CA LEU A 217 21.57 6.98 5.79
C LEU A 217 20.83 7.97 6.68
N GLY A 218 19.75 7.55 7.33
CA GLY A 218 19.06 8.35 8.33
C GLY A 218 17.75 7.72 8.77
N GLN A 219 17.17 8.27 9.82
CA GLN A 219 15.84 7.93 10.31
C GLN A 219 15.06 9.21 10.54
N ILE A 220 13.77 9.21 10.21
CA ILE A 220 12.88 10.34 10.42
C ILE A 220 11.69 9.91 11.26
N THR A 221 11.43 10.67 12.33
CA THR A 221 10.18 10.65 13.09
C THR A 221 9.49 12.01 12.98
N ILE A 222 8.17 12.00 13.04
CA ILE A 222 7.34 13.21 12.97
C ILE A 222 6.52 13.30 14.24
N ASP A 223 6.87 14.25 15.11
CA ASP A 223 6.15 14.50 16.36
C ASP A 223 5.12 15.59 16.17
N LYS A 224 3.87 15.33 16.56
CA LYS A 224 2.83 16.36 16.62
C LYS A 224 3.01 17.17 17.89
N LYS A 225 3.14 18.49 17.75
CA LYS A 225 3.12 19.41 18.88
C LYS A 225 1.72 19.40 19.49
N ALA A 226 1.63 19.36 20.81
CA ALA A 226 0.36 19.47 21.49
C ALA A 226 -0.31 20.81 21.11
N SER A 227 -1.56 20.74 20.65
CA SER A 227 -2.38 21.93 20.44
C SER A 227 -2.51 22.66 21.78
N ARG A 228 -2.12 23.93 21.83
CA ARG A 228 -2.43 24.80 22.97
C ARG A 228 -3.92 25.07 23.05
#